data_AF-A0A968VQ28-F1
#
_entry.id   AF-A0A968VQ28-F1
#
_cell.length_a   1.000
_cell.length_b   1.000
_cell.length_c   1.000
_cell.angle_alpha   90.00
_cell.angle_beta   90.00
_cell.angle_gamma   90.00
#
_symmetry.space_group_name_H-M   'P 1'
#
loop_
_entity.id
_entity.type
_entity.pdbx_description
1 polymer ?
#
loop_
_entity_poly.entity_id
_entity_poly.type
_entity_poly.pdbx_seq_one_letter_code
_entity_poly.pdbx_strand_id
1 'polypeptide(L)'
;MGNEEQVLRALGAELNEARVFAFGLGSAVNQYLLDQLAVVGRGNVEYIAPNEQIEDAVQRFQSRAAFPLLVDLALEWQGATVNEISAVTLPDLYAGQPLQVLAKFSTAGVRSQESGVRNQKSGVTLRGRSTTGGWSQALDVEWPEATPDRPGWAVLEQIWAQTRIEALLREQRKPGGAANSQRDAIVKLSREYGVLSPYTAFVALEELRDEHTNRAKAQKVTVPVHLPQGTLREAFEPRPALPPGVMMASASMGGFGNQIAGAARASFERKRAPIGWPTKWLRRVLA
;
A
#
# COMPACT_ATOMS: atom_id res chain seq x y z
N MET A 1 4.13 -3.22 17.37
CA MET A 1 2.66 -3.33 17.50
C MET A 1 2.22 -4.36 16.46
N GLY A 2 1.36 -5.31 16.80
CA GLY A 2 1.11 -6.48 15.95
C GLY A 2 -0.03 -7.38 16.44
N ASN A 3 -1.07 -6.78 17.04
CA ASN A 3 -2.20 -7.53 17.58
C ASN A 3 -3.57 -7.09 17.03
N GLU A 4 -3.55 -6.45 15.86
CA GLU A 4 -4.71 -5.85 15.21
C GLU A 4 -5.80 -6.91 14.96
N GLU A 5 -5.41 -8.10 14.50
CA GLU A 5 -6.35 -9.19 14.21
C GLU A 5 -7.07 -9.72 15.45
N GLN A 6 -6.42 -9.80 16.61
CA GLN A 6 -7.09 -10.23 17.84
C GLN A 6 -8.07 -9.15 18.32
N VAL A 7 -7.68 -7.88 18.24
CA VAL A 7 -8.54 -6.75 18.62
C VAL A 7 -9.78 -6.69 17.72
N LEU A 8 -9.61 -6.79 16.40
CA LEU A 8 -10.73 -6.77 15.44
C LEU A 8 -11.67 -7.97 15.63
N ARG A 9 -11.13 -9.14 15.96
CA ARG A 9 -11.93 -10.34 16.25
C ARG A 9 -12.72 -10.19 17.54
N ALA A 10 -12.08 -9.73 18.62
CA ALA A 10 -12.73 -9.51 19.91
C ALA A 10 -13.87 -8.49 19.76
N LEU A 11 -13.57 -7.38 19.07
CA LEU A 11 -14.56 -6.35 18.79
C LEU A 11 -15.78 -6.92 18.04
N GLY A 12 -15.56 -7.65 16.94
CA GLY A 12 -16.66 -8.23 16.16
C GLY A 12 -17.52 -9.24 16.92
N ALA A 13 -17.00 -9.85 17.99
CA ALA A 13 -17.74 -10.78 18.84
C ALA A 13 -18.61 -10.06 19.89
N GLU A 14 -18.22 -8.87 20.35
CA GLU A 14 -18.86 -8.15 21.46
C GLU A 14 -19.69 -6.94 21.03
N LEU A 15 -19.57 -6.49 19.78
CA LEU A 15 -20.10 -5.20 19.32
C LEU A 15 -21.63 -5.05 19.39
N ASN A 16 -22.40 -6.14 19.25
CA ASN A 16 -23.87 -6.13 19.18
C ASN A 16 -24.42 -4.96 18.33
N GLU A 17 -25.15 -4.01 18.94
CA GLU A 17 -25.71 -2.81 18.29
C GLU A 17 -24.89 -1.53 18.55
N ALA A 18 -23.78 -1.63 19.26
CA ALA A 18 -22.91 -0.49 19.53
C ALA A 18 -22.23 -0.02 18.23
N ARG A 19 -21.97 1.30 18.17
CA ARG A 19 -21.19 1.92 17.10
C ARG A 19 -19.82 2.31 17.62
N VAL A 20 -18.78 2.07 16.83
CA VAL A 20 -17.40 2.43 17.20
C VAL A 20 -16.91 3.56 16.33
N PHE A 21 -16.50 4.63 17.00
CA PHE A 21 -15.85 5.76 16.40
C PHE A 21 -14.43 5.87 16.93
N ALA A 22 -13.49 6.20 16.05
CA ALA A 22 -12.08 6.25 16.39
C ALA A 22 -11.46 7.62 16.09
N PHE A 23 -10.42 7.97 16.85
CA PHE A 23 -9.62 9.16 16.63
C PHE A 23 -8.16 8.77 16.42
N GLY A 24 -7.59 9.23 15.31
CA GLY A 24 -6.17 9.11 15.03
C GLY A 24 -5.46 10.43 15.30
N LEU A 25 -4.73 10.54 16.40
CA LEU A 25 -3.98 11.75 16.75
C LEU A 25 -2.55 11.70 16.19
N GLY A 26 -2.24 12.61 15.28
CA GLY A 26 -0.92 12.77 14.70
C GLY A 26 -0.62 11.82 13.53
N SER A 27 0.65 11.78 13.10
CA SER A 27 1.08 11.10 11.86
C SER A 27 1.52 9.65 12.04
N ALA A 28 1.64 9.16 13.27
CA ALA A 28 2.21 7.83 13.58
C ALA A 28 1.16 6.83 14.10
N VAL A 29 -0.12 7.03 13.76
CA VAL A 29 -1.20 6.12 14.17
C VAL A 29 -1.31 4.92 13.23
N ASN A 30 -1.79 3.80 13.77
CA ASN A 30 -2.12 2.64 12.95
C ASN A 30 -3.44 2.87 12.21
N GLN A 31 -3.38 3.55 11.06
CA GLN A 31 -4.56 3.88 10.25
C GLN A 31 -5.38 2.65 9.87
N TYR A 32 -4.69 1.56 9.50
CA TYR A 32 -5.35 0.29 9.17
C TYR A 32 -6.23 -0.21 10.31
N LEU A 33 -5.70 -0.24 11.54
CA LEU A 33 -6.48 -0.68 12.69
C LEU A 33 -7.70 0.24 12.92
N LEU A 34 -7.50 1.56 12.92
CA LEU A 34 -8.58 2.52 13.17
C LEU A 34 -9.68 2.43 12.10
N ASP A 35 -9.31 2.33 10.84
CA ASP A 35 -10.25 2.18 9.72
C ASP A 35 -11.04 0.88 9.86
N GLN A 36 -10.38 -0.23 10.19
CA GLN A 36 -11.07 -1.50 10.40
C GLN A 36 -11.97 -1.48 11.65
N LEU A 37 -11.58 -0.78 12.73
CA LEU A 37 -12.43 -0.60 13.92
C LEU A 37 -13.71 0.16 13.55
N ALA A 38 -13.62 1.23 12.76
CA ALA A 38 -14.78 1.98 12.31
C ALA A 38 -15.68 1.17 11.37
N VAL A 39 -15.10 0.42 10.43
CA VAL A 39 -15.86 -0.43 9.50
C VAL A 39 -16.60 -1.54 10.25
N VAL A 40 -15.92 -2.29 11.14
CA VAL A 40 -16.56 -3.32 11.96
C VAL A 40 -17.58 -2.68 12.91
N GLY A 41 -17.26 -1.51 13.43
CA GLY A 41 -18.06 -0.70 14.33
C GLY A 41 -19.25 0.02 13.72
N ARG A 42 -19.46 -0.01 12.39
CA ARG A 42 -20.46 0.82 11.69
C ARG A 42 -20.37 2.33 12.05
N GLY A 43 -19.17 2.81 12.35
CA GLY A 43 -18.91 4.21 12.68
C GLY A 43 -17.89 4.82 11.71
N ASN A 44 -17.08 5.76 12.21
CA ASN A 44 -16.12 6.51 11.40
C ASN A 44 -14.83 6.82 12.18
N VAL A 45 -13.76 7.14 11.45
CA VAL A 45 -12.48 7.59 11.99
C VAL A 45 -12.26 9.06 11.67
N GLU A 46 -11.87 9.85 12.67
CA GLU A 46 -11.35 11.20 12.46
C GLU A 46 -9.83 11.21 12.69
N TYR A 47 -9.07 11.65 11.68
CA TYR A 47 -7.63 11.86 11.80
C TYR A 47 -7.35 13.33 12.08
N ILE A 48 -6.64 13.61 13.17
CA ILE A 48 -6.30 14.96 13.60
C ILE A 48 -4.80 15.16 13.36
N ALA A 49 -4.47 16.12 12.49
CA ALA A 49 -3.07 16.40 12.19
C ALA A 49 -2.35 17.01 13.41
N PRO A 50 -1.02 16.84 13.55
CA PRO A 50 -0.28 17.37 14.70
C PRO A 50 -0.40 18.89 14.92
N ASN A 51 -0.72 19.63 13.85
CA ASN A 51 -0.86 21.09 13.83
C ASN A 51 -2.32 21.56 13.75
N GLU A 52 -3.28 20.64 13.84
CA GLU A 52 -4.70 20.95 13.82
C GLU A 52 -5.22 21.19 15.24
N GLN A 53 -6.17 22.12 15.39
CA GLN A 53 -6.84 22.36 16.66
C GLN A 53 -7.81 21.20 16.95
N ILE A 54 -7.66 20.60 18.12
CA ILE A 54 -8.44 19.41 18.53
C ILE A 54 -9.92 19.79 18.66
N GLU A 55 -10.22 21.01 19.08
CA GLU A 55 -11.56 21.54 19.27
C GLU A 55 -12.39 21.48 17.98
N ASP A 56 -11.81 21.90 16.85
CA ASP A 56 -12.48 21.86 15.55
C ASP A 56 -12.79 20.41 15.13
N ALA A 57 -11.83 19.51 15.34
CA ALA A 57 -12.01 18.09 15.02
C ALA A 57 -13.07 17.42 15.90
N VAL A 58 -13.11 17.74 17.20
CA VAL A 58 -14.15 17.28 18.13
C VAL A 58 -15.52 17.83 17.72
N GLN A 59 -15.62 19.09 17.32
CA GLN A 59 -16.90 19.67 16.88
C GLN A 59 -17.42 19.01 15.59
N ARG A 60 -16.55 18.79 14.60
CA ARG A 60 -16.91 18.06 13.37
C ARG A 60 -17.27 16.61 13.67
N PHE A 61 -16.56 15.98 14.61
CA PHE A 61 -16.89 14.63 15.06
C PHE A 61 -18.27 14.59 15.71
N GLN A 62 -18.55 15.45 16.69
CA GLN A 62 -19.85 15.48 17.37
C GLN A 62 -20.99 15.73 16.38
N SER A 63 -20.81 16.66 15.44
CA SER A 63 -21.79 16.93 14.38
C SER A 63 -22.10 15.69 13.53
N ARG A 64 -21.12 14.80 13.34
CA ARG A 64 -21.27 13.56 12.54
C ARG A 64 -21.74 12.38 13.37
N ALA A 65 -21.22 12.21 14.58
CA ALA A 65 -21.50 11.08 15.45
C ALA A 65 -22.83 11.20 16.19
N ALA A 66 -23.36 12.42 16.34
CA ALA A 66 -24.58 12.67 17.11
C ALA A 66 -25.76 11.83 16.61
N PHE A 67 -25.97 11.73 15.30
CA PHE A 67 -27.04 10.92 14.73
C PHE A 67 -26.69 10.41 13.33
N PRO A 68 -26.67 9.08 13.07
CA PRO A 68 -26.66 8.58 11.70
C PRO A 68 -27.91 9.07 10.98
N LEU A 69 -27.75 9.55 9.74
CA LEU A 69 -28.87 10.01 8.92
C LEU A 69 -29.73 8.83 8.48
N LEU A 70 -29.08 7.73 8.10
CA LEU A 70 -29.75 6.49 7.70
C LEU A 70 -28.99 5.28 8.25
N VAL A 71 -29.75 4.30 8.74
CA VAL A 71 -29.25 3.03 9.27
C VAL A 71 -29.93 1.86 8.56
N ASP A 72 -29.35 0.67 8.68
CA ASP A 72 -29.87 -0.57 8.06
C ASP A 72 -30.12 -0.42 6.56
N LEU A 73 -29.10 0.09 5.87
CA LEU A 73 -29.17 0.33 4.45
C LEU A 73 -29.33 -0.99 3.67
N ALA A 74 -30.21 -0.98 2.69
CA ALA A 74 -30.41 -2.05 1.74
C ALA A 74 -30.49 -1.49 0.32
N LEU A 75 -29.87 -2.20 -0.63
CA LEU A 75 -29.92 -1.85 -2.06
C LEU A 75 -30.75 -2.87 -2.81
N GLU A 76 -31.72 -2.36 -3.57
CA GLU A 76 -32.51 -3.15 -4.52
C GLU A 76 -32.16 -2.72 -5.94
N TRP A 77 -31.83 -3.69 -6.78
CA TRP A 77 -31.38 -3.48 -8.15
C TRP A 77 -32.52 -3.80 -9.13
N GLN A 78 -32.77 -2.92 -10.08
CA GLN A 78 -33.80 -3.07 -11.11
C GLN A 78 -33.17 -2.97 -12.49
N GLY A 79 -33.53 -3.87 -13.40
CA GLY A 79 -33.01 -3.86 -14.77
C GLY A 79 -31.61 -4.46 -14.95
N ALA A 80 -31.02 -5.05 -13.90
CA ALA A 80 -29.74 -5.76 -13.94
C ALA A 80 -29.67 -6.88 -12.91
N THR A 81 -28.94 -7.95 -13.24
CA THR A 81 -28.57 -9.02 -12.30
C THR A 81 -27.24 -8.66 -11.67
N VAL A 82 -27.23 -8.35 -10.37
CA VAL A 82 -26.00 -8.07 -9.63
C VAL A 82 -25.46 -9.37 -9.04
N ASN A 83 -24.30 -9.79 -9.53
CA ASN A 83 -23.69 -11.06 -9.15
C ASN A 83 -22.86 -10.91 -7.87
N GLU A 84 -22.11 -9.81 -7.75
CA GLU A 84 -21.17 -9.63 -6.65
C GLU A 84 -21.07 -8.16 -6.21
N ILE A 85 -21.32 -7.92 -4.93
CA ILE A 85 -21.18 -6.60 -4.29
C ILE A 85 -19.88 -6.59 -3.48
N SER A 86 -19.13 -5.48 -3.57
CA SER A 86 -17.87 -5.27 -2.86
C SER A 86 -18.02 -5.35 -1.35
N ALA A 87 -19.08 -4.76 -0.79
CA ALA A 87 -19.42 -4.85 0.62
C ALA A 87 -20.42 -5.99 0.89
N VAL A 88 -20.13 -6.78 1.92
CA VAL A 88 -21.03 -7.82 2.45
C VAL A 88 -22.18 -7.19 3.24
N THR A 89 -21.92 -6.08 3.92
CA THR A 89 -22.89 -5.33 4.71
C THR A 89 -22.66 -3.85 4.46
N LEU A 90 -23.73 -3.10 4.23
CA LEU A 90 -23.64 -1.66 4.00
C LEU A 90 -23.44 -0.92 5.33
N PRO A 91 -22.56 0.10 5.36
CA PRO A 91 -22.37 0.92 6.55
C PRO A 91 -23.57 1.85 6.77
N ASP A 92 -23.72 2.35 8.01
CA ASP A 92 -24.65 3.45 8.30
C ASP A 92 -24.19 4.73 7.59
N LEU A 93 -25.14 5.56 7.17
CA LEU A 93 -24.85 6.83 6.48
C LEU A 93 -24.84 7.99 7.47
N TYR A 94 -23.71 8.69 7.54
CA TYR A 94 -23.51 9.89 8.35
C TYR A 94 -23.44 11.15 7.49
N ALA A 95 -23.75 12.30 8.09
CA ALA A 95 -23.67 13.58 7.41
C ALA A 95 -22.24 13.87 6.90
N GLY A 96 -22.13 14.31 5.65
CA GLY A 96 -20.84 14.64 5.02
C GLY A 96 -19.98 13.43 4.62
N GLN A 97 -20.47 12.20 4.78
CA GLN A 97 -19.79 11.00 4.32
C GLN A 97 -20.49 10.42 3.08
N PRO A 98 -19.78 10.18 1.97
CA PRO A 98 -20.38 9.50 0.83
C PRO A 98 -20.55 8.01 1.10
N LEU A 99 -21.71 7.46 0.72
CA LEU A 99 -21.88 6.01 0.60
C LEU A 99 -21.30 5.55 -0.74
N GLN A 100 -20.26 4.72 -0.69
CA GLN A 100 -19.64 4.14 -1.87
C GLN A 100 -19.91 2.64 -1.92
N VAL A 101 -20.49 2.17 -3.02
CA VAL A 101 -20.76 0.74 -3.26
C VAL A 101 -20.31 0.39 -4.66
N LEU A 102 -19.40 -0.58 -4.74
CA LEU A 102 -18.95 -1.14 -6.02
C LEU A 102 -19.63 -2.50 -6.22
N ALA A 103 -20.12 -2.77 -7.42
CA ALA A 103 -20.81 -4.02 -7.74
C ALA A 103 -20.53 -4.48 -9.18
N LYS A 104 -20.45 -5.79 -9.37
CA LYS A 104 -20.37 -6.46 -10.66
C LYS A 104 -21.77 -6.89 -11.08
N PHE A 105 -22.23 -6.38 -12.21
CA PHE A 105 -23.57 -6.63 -12.73
C PHE A 105 -23.52 -7.25 -14.14
N SER A 106 -24.63 -7.89 -14.53
CA SER A 106 -24.88 -8.37 -15.88
C SER A 106 -26.29 -7.98 -16.30
N THR A 107 -26.43 -7.51 -17.53
CA THR A 107 -27.72 -7.21 -18.17
C THR A 107 -28.22 -8.38 -19.03
N ALA A 108 -27.41 -9.43 -19.20
CA ALA A 108 -27.76 -10.63 -19.95
C ALA A 108 -28.89 -11.37 -19.24
N GLY A 109 -30.03 -11.53 -19.92
CA GLY A 109 -31.23 -12.20 -19.40
C GLY A 109 -32.35 -11.27 -18.95
N VAL A 110 -32.06 -10.03 -18.53
CA VAL A 110 -33.10 -9.07 -18.12
C VAL A 110 -33.78 -8.42 -19.33
N ARG A 111 -33.01 -8.15 -20.39
CA ARG A 111 -33.51 -7.57 -21.66
C ARG A 111 -34.08 -8.60 -22.64
N SER A 112 -33.85 -9.90 -22.45
CA SER A 112 -34.26 -10.95 -23.40
C SER A 112 -35.69 -11.48 -23.20
N GLN A 113 -36.37 -11.14 -22.10
CA GLN A 113 -37.72 -11.65 -21.83
C GLN A 113 -38.87 -10.78 -22.36
N GLU A 114 -38.60 -9.61 -22.93
CA GLU A 114 -39.66 -8.75 -23.46
C GLU A 114 -39.23 -8.13 -24.79
N SER A 115 -39.41 -8.91 -25.86
CA SER A 115 -39.54 -8.40 -27.22
C SER A 115 -40.55 -7.25 -27.23
N GLY A 116 -40.07 -6.01 -27.24
CA GLY A 116 -40.82 -4.83 -27.66
C GLY A 116 -41.03 -3.70 -26.64
N VAL A 117 -40.75 -3.86 -25.35
CA VAL A 117 -40.97 -2.78 -24.37
C VAL A 117 -39.65 -2.10 -24.00
N ARG A 118 -39.39 -0.96 -24.64
CA ARG A 118 -38.23 -0.07 -24.45
C ARG A 118 -38.19 0.61 -23.04
N ASN A 119 -39.00 0.16 -22.10
CA ASN A 119 -39.31 0.88 -20.85
C ASN A 119 -39.12 0.02 -19.60
N GLN A 120 -38.14 -0.88 -19.60
CA GLN A 120 -37.77 -1.62 -18.40
C GLN A 120 -37.02 -0.66 -17.46
N LYS A 121 -37.66 -0.29 -16.34
CA LYS A 121 -37.10 0.62 -15.33
C LYS A 121 -35.73 0.12 -14.89
N SER A 122 -34.70 0.88 -15.25
CA SER A 122 -33.32 0.63 -14.87
C SER A 122 -33.00 1.58 -13.73
N GLY A 123 -32.68 1.04 -12.57
CA GLY A 123 -32.47 1.87 -11.39
C GLY A 123 -32.04 1.08 -10.16
N VAL A 124 -31.63 1.84 -9.16
CA VAL A 124 -31.20 1.34 -7.86
C VAL A 124 -32.05 2.01 -6.80
N THR A 125 -32.75 1.22 -5.99
CA THR A 125 -33.51 1.75 -4.85
C THR A 125 -32.69 1.53 -3.58
N LEU A 126 -32.29 2.63 -2.94
CA LEU A 126 -31.67 2.60 -1.62
C LEU A 126 -32.78 2.73 -0.58
N ARG A 127 -32.88 1.75 0.31
CA ARG A 127 -33.76 1.77 1.48
C ARG A 127 -32.93 1.88 2.75
N GLY A 128 -33.52 2.45 3.78
CA GLY A 128 -32.94 2.53 5.11
C GLY A 128 -33.94 3.01 6.13
N ARG A 129 -33.49 3.21 7.36
CA ARG A 129 -34.28 3.81 8.45
C ARG A 129 -33.66 5.14 8.85
N SER A 130 -34.48 6.18 8.87
CA SER A 130 -34.16 7.48 9.46
C SER A 130 -34.74 7.56 10.88
N THR A 131 -34.39 8.61 11.62
CA THR A 131 -34.98 8.92 12.93
C THR A 131 -36.51 9.11 12.88
N THR A 132 -37.04 9.52 11.72
CA THR A 132 -38.48 9.76 11.49
C THR A 132 -39.23 8.57 10.88
N GLY A 133 -38.57 7.44 10.63
CA GLY A 133 -39.17 6.23 10.07
C GLY A 133 -38.44 5.66 8.85
N GLY A 134 -39.14 4.83 8.09
CA GLY A 134 -38.59 4.22 6.87
C GLY A 134 -38.27 5.26 5.81
N TRP A 135 -37.13 5.11 5.16
CA TRP A 135 -36.66 5.98 4.08
C TRP A 135 -36.34 5.15 2.84
N SER A 136 -36.68 5.68 1.67
CA SER A 136 -36.40 5.04 0.39
C SER A 136 -36.16 6.10 -0.67
N GLN A 137 -35.13 5.91 -1.48
CA GLN A 137 -34.84 6.74 -2.65
C GLN A 137 -34.55 5.86 -3.85
N ALA A 138 -35.26 6.11 -4.94
CA ALA A 138 -34.96 5.51 -6.24
C ALA A 138 -33.96 6.40 -6.98
N LEU A 139 -32.93 5.77 -7.54
CA LEU A 139 -31.93 6.38 -8.40
C LEU A 139 -32.10 5.77 -9.80
N ASP A 140 -32.32 6.62 -10.79
CA ASP A 140 -32.34 6.20 -12.18
C ASP A 140 -30.90 5.93 -12.62
N VAL A 141 -30.63 4.69 -13.03
CA VAL A 141 -29.30 4.24 -13.42
C VAL A 141 -29.41 3.54 -14.77
N GLU A 142 -28.65 4.03 -15.74
CA GLU A 142 -28.51 3.36 -17.02
C GLU A 142 -27.45 2.26 -16.91
N TRP A 143 -27.83 1.03 -17.27
CA TRP A 143 -26.92 -0.11 -17.28
C TRP A 143 -26.29 -0.26 -18.67
N PRO A 144 -25.00 0.10 -18.86
CA PRO A 144 -24.32 -0.11 -20.14
C PRO A 144 -24.07 -1.60 -20.37
N GLU A 145 -24.10 -2.03 -21.64
CA GLU A 145 -23.83 -3.44 -22.01
C GLU A 145 -22.34 -3.80 -21.97
N ALA A 146 -21.48 -2.80 -22.15
CA ALA A 146 -20.04 -2.93 -22.07
C ALA A 146 -19.48 -1.78 -21.22
N THR A 147 -18.37 -2.04 -20.53
CA THR A 147 -17.62 -1.01 -19.82
C THR A 147 -17.22 0.07 -20.83
N PRO A 148 -17.69 1.32 -20.67
CA PRO A 148 -17.28 2.41 -21.53
C PRO A 148 -15.76 2.57 -21.49
N ASP A 149 -15.14 2.71 -22.66
CA ASP A 149 -13.71 3.01 -22.74
C ASP A 149 -13.49 4.46 -22.28
N ARG A 150 -13.10 4.59 -21.01
CA ARG A 150 -12.86 5.86 -20.34
C ARG A 150 -11.51 5.79 -19.62
N PRO A 151 -10.67 6.83 -19.74
CA PRO A 151 -9.38 6.84 -19.05
C PRO A 151 -9.59 6.69 -17.54
N GLY A 152 -8.84 5.76 -16.94
CA GLY A 152 -8.90 5.44 -15.50
C GLY A 152 -9.97 4.43 -15.09
N TRP A 153 -10.91 4.05 -15.98
CA TRP A 153 -11.98 3.10 -15.63
C TRP A 153 -11.48 1.65 -15.50
N ALA A 154 -10.36 1.32 -16.13
CA ALA A 154 -9.69 0.02 -15.97
C ALA A 154 -9.31 -0.28 -14.51
N VAL A 155 -9.15 0.74 -13.66
CA VAL A 155 -8.79 0.57 -12.24
C VAL A 155 -10.00 0.21 -11.38
N LEU A 156 -11.24 0.43 -11.85
CA LEU A 156 -12.45 0.14 -11.09
C LEU A 156 -12.57 -1.34 -10.72
N GLU A 157 -12.16 -2.22 -11.62
CA GLU A 157 -12.13 -3.66 -11.38
C GLU A 157 -11.17 -4.04 -10.26
N GLN A 158 -9.99 -3.41 -10.22
CA GLN A 158 -8.99 -3.62 -9.16
C GLN A 158 -9.48 -3.07 -7.82
N ILE A 159 -10.08 -1.88 -7.80
CA ILE A 159 -10.64 -1.28 -6.56
C ILE A 159 -11.78 -2.16 -6.03
N TRP A 160 -12.67 -2.63 -6.91
CA TRP A 160 -13.73 -3.57 -6.53
C TRP A 160 -13.14 -4.86 -5.96
N ALA A 161 -12.14 -5.45 -6.61
CA ALA A 161 -11.51 -6.69 -6.17
C ALA A 161 -10.82 -6.53 -4.81
N GLN A 162 -10.10 -5.43 -4.60
CA GLN A 162 -9.48 -5.11 -3.32
C GLN A 162 -10.54 -4.97 -2.21
N THR A 163 -11.58 -4.18 -2.45
CA THR A 163 -12.67 -3.97 -1.49
C THR A 163 -13.38 -5.28 -1.16
N ARG A 164 -13.58 -6.15 -2.16
CA ARG A 164 -14.19 -7.48 -1.99
C ARG A 164 -13.30 -8.41 -1.16
N ILE A 165 -11.99 -8.42 -1.42
CA ILE A 165 -11.02 -9.20 -0.63
C ILE A 165 -11.06 -8.76 0.84
N GLU A 166 -11.06 -7.45 1.11
CA GLU A 166 -11.16 -6.94 2.47
C GLU A 166 -12.48 -7.33 3.16
N ALA A 167 -13.59 -7.34 2.42
CA ALA A 167 -14.87 -7.81 2.94
C ALA A 167 -14.86 -9.30 3.29
N LEU A 168 -14.27 -10.14 2.44
CA LEU A 168 -14.10 -11.58 2.69
C LEU A 168 -13.19 -11.84 3.90
N LEU A 169 -12.10 -11.08 4.04
CA LEU A 169 -11.23 -11.14 5.22
C LEU A 169 -11.98 -10.78 6.50
N ARG A 170 -12.85 -9.75 6.46
CA ARG A 170 -13.72 -9.40 7.59
C ARG A 170 -14.69 -10.51 7.94
N GLU A 171 -15.33 -11.14 6.97
CA GLU A 171 -16.21 -12.28 7.24
C GLU A 171 -15.45 -13.46 7.85
N GLN A 172 -14.23 -13.73 7.38
CA GLN A 172 -13.38 -14.79 7.91
C GLN A 172 -13.04 -14.60 9.40
N ARG A 173 -13.04 -13.35 9.89
CA ARG A 173 -12.83 -13.04 11.32
C ARG A 173 -14.04 -13.36 12.19
N LYS A 174 -15.26 -13.45 11.63
CA LYS A 174 -16.48 -13.71 12.40
C LYS A 174 -16.48 -15.14 12.97
N PRO A 175 -17.06 -15.37 14.15
CA PRO A 175 -17.22 -16.71 14.70
C PRO A 175 -18.00 -17.61 13.72
N GLY A 176 -17.46 -18.79 13.40
CA GLY A 176 -18.09 -19.73 12.45
C GLY A 176 -17.86 -19.43 10.96
N GLY A 177 -16.99 -18.47 10.62
CA GLY A 177 -16.63 -18.18 9.23
C GLY A 177 -16.02 -19.39 8.52
N ALA A 178 -16.43 -19.62 7.27
CA ALA A 178 -15.92 -20.70 6.43
C ALA A 178 -14.53 -20.36 5.88
N ALA A 179 -13.52 -20.42 6.76
CA ALA A 179 -12.18 -19.89 6.51
C ALA A 179 -11.53 -20.47 5.25
N ASN A 180 -11.76 -21.75 4.94
CA ASN A 180 -11.17 -22.39 3.76
C ASN A 180 -11.82 -21.89 2.45
N SER A 181 -13.14 -21.84 2.36
CA SER A 181 -13.82 -21.39 1.14
C SER A 181 -13.60 -19.91 0.86
N GLN A 182 -13.54 -19.09 1.91
CA GLN A 182 -13.21 -17.66 1.79
C GLN A 182 -11.77 -17.45 1.35
N ARG A 183 -10.81 -18.22 1.89
CA ARG A 183 -9.41 -18.18 1.45
C ARG A 183 -9.28 -18.49 -0.04
N ASP A 184 -9.94 -19.54 -0.53
CA ASP A 184 -9.87 -19.90 -1.94
C ASP A 184 -10.48 -18.81 -2.84
N ALA A 185 -11.60 -18.20 -2.41
CA ALA A 185 -12.18 -17.06 -3.09
C ALA A 185 -11.24 -15.84 -3.13
N ILE A 186 -10.54 -15.53 -2.03
CA ILE A 186 -9.56 -14.44 -1.96
C ILE A 186 -8.39 -14.69 -2.92
N VAL A 187 -7.83 -15.90 -2.92
CA VAL A 187 -6.73 -16.27 -3.82
C VAL A 187 -7.16 -16.17 -5.28
N LYS A 188 -8.38 -16.62 -5.60
CA LYS A 188 -8.94 -16.51 -6.95
C LYS A 188 -9.04 -15.05 -7.41
N LEU A 189 -9.67 -14.19 -6.61
CA LEU A 189 -9.82 -12.76 -6.93
C LEU A 189 -8.47 -12.06 -7.07
N SER A 190 -7.54 -12.35 -6.16
CA SER A 190 -6.18 -11.79 -6.19
C SER A 190 -5.46 -12.14 -7.49
N ARG A 191 -5.57 -13.38 -7.97
CA ARG A 191 -4.95 -13.83 -9.23
C ARG A 191 -5.64 -13.28 -10.46
N GLU A 192 -6.97 -13.20 -10.46
CA GLU A 192 -7.78 -12.73 -11.58
C GLU A 192 -7.56 -11.23 -11.86
N TYR A 193 -7.52 -10.42 -10.81
CA TYR A 193 -7.44 -8.96 -10.91
C TYR A 193 -6.04 -8.39 -10.65
N GLY A 194 -5.06 -9.23 -10.27
CA GLY A 194 -3.70 -8.80 -9.98
C GLY A 194 -3.62 -7.89 -8.76
N VAL A 195 -4.37 -8.20 -7.70
CA VAL A 195 -4.38 -7.43 -6.43
C VAL A 195 -3.73 -8.26 -5.33
N LEU A 196 -2.89 -7.66 -4.48
CA LEU A 196 -2.27 -8.36 -3.36
C LEU A 196 -3.29 -8.76 -2.30
N SER A 197 -3.06 -9.90 -1.67
CA SER A 197 -3.82 -10.36 -0.50
C SER A 197 -2.86 -10.96 0.53
N PRO A 198 -3.28 -11.20 1.78
CA PRO A 198 -2.46 -11.89 2.78
C PRO A 198 -2.02 -13.32 2.35
N TYR A 199 -2.66 -13.88 1.33
CA TYR A 199 -2.40 -15.24 0.82
C TYR A 199 -1.61 -15.27 -0.49
N THR A 200 -1.28 -14.11 -1.08
CA THR A 200 -0.63 -14.01 -2.39
C THR A 200 0.51 -12.99 -2.37
N ALA A 201 1.53 -13.24 -3.18
CA ALA A 201 2.68 -12.36 -3.31
C ALA A 201 3.07 -12.21 -4.79
N PHE A 202 3.54 -11.03 -5.17
CA PHE A 202 4.19 -10.84 -6.46
C PHE A 202 5.64 -11.30 -6.37
N VAL A 203 6.04 -12.17 -7.30
CA VAL A 203 7.42 -12.64 -7.43
C VAL A 203 7.95 -12.14 -8.76
N ALA A 204 8.98 -11.30 -8.72
CA ALA A 204 9.71 -10.91 -9.91
C ALA A 204 10.80 -11.96 -10.17
N LEU A 205 10.72 -12.62 -11.33
CA LEU A 205 11.78 -13.50 -11.81
C LEU A 205 12.66 -12.69 -12.77
N GLU A 206 13.90 -12.47 -12.38
CA GLU A 206 14.91 -11.94 -13.27
C GLU A 206 15.51 -13.10 -14.06
N GLU A 207 15.14 -13.22 -15.33
CA GLU A 207 15.85 -14.11 -16.25
C GLU A 207 17.18 -13.46 -16.60
N LEU A 208 18.25 -13.92 -15.94
CA LEU A 208 19.62 -13.64 -16.38
C LEU A 208 19.78 -14.28 -17.76
N ARG A 209 19.61 -13.47 -18.82
CA ARG A 209 20.03 -13.88 -20.16
C ARG A 209 21.53 -14.09 -20.10
N ASP A 210 21.94 -15.36 -20.22
CA ASP A 210 23.33 -15.74 -20.44
C ASP A 210 23.77 -15.27 -21.84
N GLU A 211 23.96 -13.96 -22.01
CA GLU A 211 24.71 -13.41 -23.16
C GLU A 211 26.18 -13.87 -23.13
N HIS A 212 26.59 -14.61 -22.09
CA HIS A 212 27.92 -15.15 -21.88
C HIS A 212 28.13 -16.59 -22.35
N THR A 213 27.16 -17.25 -23.00
CA THR A 213 27.37 -18.61 -23.54
C THR A 213 28.37 -18.68 -24.69
N ASN A 214 28.83 -17.53 -25.21
CA ASN A 214 29.92 -17.46 -26.18
C ASN A 214 31.18 -16.76 -25.63
N ARG A 215 31.61 -17.11 -24.40
CA ARG A 215 32.96 -16.77 -23.92
C ARG A 215 34.01 -17.53 -24.75
N ALA A 216 34.32 -17.01 -25.92
CA ALA A 216 35.63 -17.23 -26.54
C ALA A 216 36.69 -16.65 -25.59
N LYS A 217 37.22 -17.51 -24.70
CA LYS A 217 38.27 -17.26 -23.68
C LYS A 217 38.01 -16.06 -22.75
N ALA A 218 37.88 -16.34 -21.45
CA ALA A 218 37.92 -15.31 -20.41
C ALA A 218 39.16 -14.40 -20.60
N GLN A 219 38.95 -13.13 -20.94
CA GLN A 219 40.03 -12.15 -21.02
C GLN A 219 40.30 -11.61 -19.61
N LYS A 220 41.53 -11.78 -19.13
CA LYS A 220 42.01 -11.05 -17.95
C LYS A 220 42.16 -9.59 -18.34
N VAL A 221 41.24 -8.75 -17.85
CA VAL A 221 41.40 -7.30 -17.87
C VAL A 221 42.02 -6.89 -16.55
N THR A 222 43.26 -6.41 -16.58
CA THR A 222 43.92 -5.84 -15.40
C THR A 222 43.28 -4.48 -15.14
N VAL A 223 42.43 -4.40 -14.12
CA VAL A 223 41.84 -3.14 -13.66
C VAL A 223 42.89 -2.40 -12.83
N PRO A 224 43.35 -1.21 -13.25
CA PRO A 224 44.31 -0.43 -12.46
C PRO A 224 43.67 -0.01 -11.14
N VAL A 225 44.27 -0.39 -10.02
CA VAL A 225 43.87 0.12 -8.70
C VAL A 225 44.41 1.55 -8.58
N HIS A 226 43.50 2.52 -8.47
CA HIS A 226 43.88 3.89 -8.16
C HIS A 226 44.33 3.98 -6.70
N LEU A 227 45.51 4.54 -6.47
CA LEU A 227 46.03 4.78 -5.14
C LEU A 227 45.40 6.05 -4.55
N PRO A 228 45.08 6.07 -3.23
CA PRO A 228 44.61 7.28 -2.56
C PRO A 228 45.62 8.43 -2.71
N GLN A 229 45.11 9.65 -2.86
CA GLN A 229 45.94 10.84 -3.06
C GLN A 229 46.93 11.01 -1.90
N GLY A 230 48.23 11.11 -2.22
CA GLY A 230 49.31 11.22 -1.22
C GLY A 230 49.97 9.89 -0.84
N THR A 231 49.57 8.76 -1.41
CA THR A 231 50.26 7.47 -1.20
C THR A 231 51.29 7.20 -2.30
N LEU A 232 52.51 6.84 -1.89
CA LEU A 232 53.58 6.44 -2.81
C LEU A 232 53.40 4.98 -3.20
N ARG A 233 53.41 4.70 -4.50
CA ARG A 233 53.23 3.36 -5.07
C ARG A 233 54.29 2.37 -4.59
N GLU A 234 55.50 2.87 -4.36
CA GLU A 234 56.67 2.14 -3.87
C GLU A 234 56.48 1.55 -2.45
N ALA A 235 55.54 2.06 -1.65
CA ALA A 235 55.26 1.53 -0.32
C ALA A 235 54.51 0.18 -0.35
N PHE A 236 53.89 -0.17 -1.49
CA PHE A 236 53.06 -1.36 -1.66
C PHE A 236 53.65 -2.36 -2.67
N GLU A 237 54.77 -2.03 -3.30
CA GLU A 237 55.49 -2.94 -4.18
C GLU A 237 56.46 -3.81 -3.35
N PRO A 238 56.48 -5.14 -3.56
CA PRO A 238 57.44 -6.01 -2.89
C PRO A 238 58.85 -5.61 -3.30
N ARG A 239 59.71 -5.26 -2.33
CA ARG A 239 61.12 -4.97 -2.62
C ARG A 239 61.76 -6.18 -3.31
N PRO A 240 62.54 -5.98 -4.38
CA PRO A 240 63.24 -7.09 -5.01
C PRO A 240 64.16 -7.73 -3.97
N ALA A 241 64.05 -9.06 -3.81
CA ALA A 241 64.99 -9.81 -3.01
C ALA A 241 66.39 -9.63 -3.62
N LEU A 242 67.35 -9.21 -2.81
CA LEU A 242 68.75 -9.16 -3.23
C LEU A 242 69.19 -10.55 -3.67
N PRO A 243 69.89 -10.69 -4.81
CA PRO A 243 70.41 -11.99 -5.22
C PRO A 243 71.37 -12.52 -4.15
N PRO A 244 71.38 -13.84 -3.88
CA PRO A 244 72.29 -14.42 -2.90
C PRO A 244 73.74 -14.17 -3.34
N GLY A 245 74.47 -13.37 -2.54
CA GLY A 245 75.88 -13.05 -2.79
C GLY A 245 76.25 -11.57 -2.65
N VAL A 246 75.29 -10.65 -2.55
CA VAL A 246 75.60 -9.21 -2.33
C VAL A 246 75.72 -8.94 -0.83
N MET A 247 76.95 -8.89 -0.32
CA MET A 247 77.22 -8.34 1.02
C MET A 247 76.97 -6.83 1.00
N MET A 248 76.10 -6.34 1.88
CA MET A 248 76.05 -4.92 2.19
C MET A 248 77.37 -4.54 2.84
N ALA A 249 78.09 -3.57 2.27
CA ALA A 249 79.15 -2.90 2.99
C ALA A 249 78.50 -2.21 4.21
N SER A 250 78.76 -2.75 5.39
CA SER A 250 78.38 -2.13 6.65
C SER A 250 79.17 -0.83 6.79
N ALA A 251 78.52 0.31 6.54
CA ALA A 251 79.01 1.58 7.04
C ALA A 251 78.76 1.59 8.56
N SER A 252 79.82 1.40 9.32
CA SER A 252 79.86 1.47 10.77
C SER A 252 79.58 2.90 11.27
N MET A 253 78.69 2.96 12.26
CA MET A 253 78.55 3.92 13.37
C MET A 253 78.92 5.41 13.21
N GLY A 254 77.96 6.24 13.61
CA GLY A 254 78.22 7.54 14.25
C GLY A 254 77.00 7.93 15.09
N GLY A 255 77.18 8.01 16.41
CA GLY A 255 76.12 8.30 17.38
C GLY A 255 75.74 9.78 17.51
N PHE A 256 75.02 10.08 18.60
CA PHE A 256 74.42 11.35 19.03
C PHE A 256 73.08 11.65 18.34
N GLY A 257 72.01 12.06 19.01
CA GLY A 257 71.81 12.43 20.41
C GLY A 257 70.34 12.85 20.60
N ASN A 258 69.94 12.81 21.86
CA ASN A 258 68.67 13.22 22.43
C ASN A 258 68.15 14.59 21.92
N GLN A 259 66.85 14.75 21.64
CA GLN A 259 65.98 15.83 22.17
C GLN A 259 64.59 15.94 21.48
N ILE A 260 63.55 15.73 22.31
CA ILE A 260 62.45 16.66 22.66
C ILE A 260 61.64 17.37 21.55
N ALA A 261 60.32 17.13 21.63
CA ALA A 261 59.17 18.01 21.36
C ALA A 261 58.84 18.50 19.95
N GLY A 262 57.56 18.36 19.61
CA GLY A 262 56.95 19.03 18.47
C GLY A 262 55.52 18.56 18.24
N ALA A 263 54.61 18.99 19.12
CA ALA A 263 53.18 18.82 18.93
C ALA A 263 52.72 19.46 17.60
N ALA A 264 51.91 18.75 16.82
CA ALA A 264 51.07 19.36 15.80
C ALA A 264 49.71 18.67 15.78
N ARG A 265 48.75 19.34 16.41
CA ARG A 265 47.31 19.10 16.32
C ARG A 265 46.88 19.16 14.85
N ALA A 266 46.32 18.07 14.32
CA ALA A 266 45.53 18.14 13.09
C ALA A 266 44.06 18.31 13.47
N SER A 267 43.60 19.55 13.31
CA SER A 267 42.23 20.01 13.48
C SER A 267 41.28 19.35 12.50
N PHE A 268 40.08 19.07 12.99
CA PHE A 268 38.94 18.54 12.27
C PHE A 268 38.38 19.60 11.31
N GLU A 269 38.28 19.29 10.01
CA GLU A 269 37.50 20.10 9.07
C GLU A 269 36.47 19.22 8.35
N ARG A 270 35.24 19.28 8.85
CA ARG A 270 34.10 18.48 8.37
C ARG A 270 33.43 19.23 7.22
N LYS A 271 33.88 19.03 5.97
CA LYS A 271 33.14 19.51 4.79
C LYS A 271 32.07 18.49 4.40
N ARG A 272 30.81 18.86 4.67
CA ARG A 272 29.61 18.21 4.12
C ARG A 272 29.55 18.51 2.62
N ALA A 273 29.48 17.48 1.79
CA ALA A 273 29.07 17.61 0.39
C ALA A 273 27.59 17.22 0.24
N PRO A 274 26.81 17.92 -0.59
CA PRO A 274 25.37 17.69 -0.75
C PRO A 274 25.09 16.44 -1.59
N ILE A 275 24.18 15.60 -1.11
CA ILE A 275 23.59 14.48 -1.85
C ILE A 275 22.57 15.07 -2.83
N GLY A 276 22.96 15.26 -4.09
CA GLY A 276 22.07 15.57 -5.20
C GLY A 276 21.87 14.32 -6.07
N TRP A 277 20.65 13.80 -6.11
CA TRP A 277 20.29 12.70 -7.01
C TRP A 277 20.00 13.25 -8.43
N PRO A 278 20.45 12.60 -9.51
CA PRO A 278 20.24 13.09 -10.87
C PRO A 278 18.78 12.87 -11.35
N THR A 279 18.07 13.98 -11.53
CA THR A 279 16.69 14.11 -12.05
C THR A 279 16.62 13.98 -13.58
N LYS A 280 16.75 12.75 -14.12
CA LYS A 280 16.53 12.51 -15.56
C LYS A 280 15.69 11.27 -15.88
N TRP A 281 14.54 11.10 -15.25
CA TRP A 281 13.48 10.18 -15.72
C TRP A 281 12.10 10.68 -15.28
N LEU A 282 11.56 11.72 -15.93
CA LEU A 282 10.18 12.18 -15.70
C LEU A 282 9.65 13.14 -16.78
N ARG A 283 9.59 12.70 -18.04
CA ARG A 283 8.77 13.39 -19.07
C ARG A 283 8.22 12.42 -20.11
N ARG A 284 6.98 11.96 -19.91
CA ARG A 284 5.97 11.71 -20.96
C ARG A 284 4.72 11.11 -20.33
N VAL A 285 3.73 11.95 -20.01
CA VAL A 285 2.28 11.74 -20.24
C VAL A 285 1.63 13.11 -20.02
N LEU A 286 1.28 13.80 -21.10
CA LEU A 286 0.20 14.80 -21.20
C LEU A 286 0.03 15.11 -22.69
N ALA A 287 -0.90 14.38 -23.31
CA ALA A 287 -1.69 14.76 -24.48
C ALA A 287 -2.90 13.83 -24.49
#